data_AF-A0A0B7KB36-F1
#
_entry.id   AF-A0A0B7KB36-F1
#
_cell.length_a   1.000
_cell.length_b   1.000
_cell.length_c   1.000
_cell.angle_alpha   90.00
_cell.angle_beta   90.00
_cell.angle_gamma   90.00
#
_symmetry.space_group_name_H-M   'P 1'
#
loop_
_entity.id
_entity.type
_entity.pdbx_description
1 polymer ?
#
loop_
_entity_poly.entity_id
_entity_poly.type
_entity_poly.pdbx_seq_one_letter_code
_entity_poly.pdbx_strand_id
1 'polypeptide(L)'
;MSDDGNHSATDIITYIGVPLAVLGVLPILYNTFATLVSLSRIKRMLRRSRLPALTRSDIVNRIIEIELPRYAVMPLDRFQDRAKYWTLSNHPSPIPGGTWTTFNWRTHSIGIKNQRVEYADQVRQPQVDISFDELVCYLLDLGAVANPHGWKLLRSTGLWTPVGCCLMTSPDGKEDALTIAPSDDADGNLSLAVAWSSSWITRDYATLPPYWVRLPPPPVKEPAVEEVQAEGSQPESSAAPEYESRPGSEKGLTKDEASRGNSIELDSVQNANRVRSNKAITCQISLSGIVSALTQQEFYSNQSTLNLDSLYIDHLRITPGKSNGVWFASAATALGTSSQTILWNYKIPDEILYFARKETVPCGVLEVIGMVDESDTPEWATKHNDYGASLDQFTRQRQQQQAAMAAEARMAPAQREAAARDRMRQENEQRMQDMRDKLRTQQQRRDQRMLEALQSPKWDGKLVAEHCFRWLKGRNCWDEKSTAKDVAGFLLHKMVLDGEFSSELCRMLDRWKAWGEVGGMKKDDYLFLQENQTVFSNAALLVALIRDTSVAAEGTVSMDLQECLRMWKKVRLG
;
A
#
# COMPACT_ATOMS: atom_id res chain seq x y z
N MET A 1 -62.06 -89.53 -33.46
CA MET A 1 -62.71 -89.20 -32.18
C MET A 1 -61.63 -88.50 -31.36
N SER A 2 -61.21 -87.28 -31.68
CA SER A 2 -61.99 -86.05 -31.93
C SER A 2 -62.78 -85.68 -30.67
N ASP A 3 -62.09 -85.05 -29.73
CA ASP A 3 -62.68 -84.11 -28.78
C ASP A 3 -61.75 -82.89 -28.79
N ASP A 4 -61.96 -82.06 -29.82
CA ASP A 4 -61.22 -80.84 -30.09
C ASP A 4 -61.67 -79.74 -29.12
N GLY A 5 -60.72 -79.35 -28.26
CA GLY A 5 -60.50 -78.03 -27.67
C GLY A 5 -61.57 -76.96 -27.84
N ASN A 6 -62.57 -76.98 -26.95
CA ASN A 6 -63.35 -75.79 -26.62
C ASN A 6 -62.53 -74.85 -25.70
N HIS A 7 -61.38 -74.37 -26.17
CA HIS A 7 -60.76 -73.18 -25.58
C HIS A 7 -61.62 -71.99 -26.01
N SER A 8 -62.61 -71.67 -25.18
CA SER A 8 -63.50 -70.53 -25.39
C SER A 8 -62.65 -69.29 -25.68
N ALA A 9 -63.05 -68.47 -26.65
CA ALA A 9 -62.36 -67.21 -26.97
C ALA A 9 -62.15 -66.33 -25.71
N THR A 10 -62.98 -66.51 -24.67
CA THR A 10 -62.79 -65.91 -23.34
C THR A 10 -61.49 -66.34 -22.66
N ASP A 11 -61.08 -67.60 -22.74
CA ASP A 11 -59.84 -68.07 -22.11
C ASP A 11 -58.61 -67.46 -22.80
N ILE A 12 -58.62 -67.37 -24.13
CA ILE A 12 -57.54 -66.72 -24.90
C ILE A 12 -57.45 -65.23 -24.55
N ILE A 13 -58.58 -64.52 -24.43
CA ILE A 13 -58.62 -63.11 -24.02
C ILE A 13 -58.10 -62.94 -22.59
N THR A 14 -58.45 -63.85 -21.68
CA THR A 14 -58.12 -63.71 -20.25
C THR A 14 -56.66 -64.11 -19.95
N TYR A 15 -56.15 -65.18 -20.58
CA TYR A 15 -54.80 -65.70 -20.32
C TYR A 15 -53.71 -65.12 -21.23
N ILE A 16 -54.06 -64.65 -22.44
CA ILE A 16 -53.10 -64.06 -23.39
C ILE A 16 -53.38 -62.58 -23.59
N GLY A 17 -54.64 -62.21 -23.83
CA GLY A 17 -55.04 -60.82 -24.12
C GLY A 17 -54.77 -59.85 -22.96
N VAL A 18 -55.13 -60.22 -21.73
CA VAL A 18 -54.91 -59.36 -20.54
C VAL A 18 -53.43 -59.17 -20.24
N PRO A 19 -52.57 -60.21 -20.18
CA PRO A 19 -51.13 -60.01 -20.00
C PRO A 19 -50.47 -59.20 -21.13
N LEU A 20 -50.89 -59.38 -22.39
CA LEU A 20 -50.36 -58.62 -23.52
C LEU A 20 -50.75 -57.13 -23.43
N ALA A 21 -51.98 -56.83 -22.99
CA ALA A 21 -52.43 -55.47 -22.73
C ALA A 21 -51.65 -54.83 -21.56
N VAL A 22 -51.40 -55.59 -20.49
CA VAL A 22 -50.57 -55.13 -19.35
C VAL A 22 -49.13 -54.88 -19.80
N LEU A 23 -48.55 -55.75 -20.64
CA LEU A 23 -47.24 -55.53 -21.26
C LEU A 23 -47.21 -54.29 -22.15
N GLY A 24 -48.30 -53.97 -22.84
CA GLY A 24 -48.44 -52.74 -23.63
C GLY A 24 -48.51 -51.46 -22.77
N VAL A 25 -49.09 -51.53 -21.58
CA VAL A 25 -49.25 -50.37 -20.66
C VAL A 25 -48.06 -50.20 -19.70
N LEU A 26 -47.28 -51.26 -19.46
CA LEU A 26 -46.10 -51.26 -18.58
C LEU A 26 -45.06 -50.15 -18.91
N PRO A 27 -44.72 -49.86 -20.18
CA PRO A 27 -43.82 -48.76 -20.51
C PRO A 27 -44.37 -47.38 -20.10
N ILE A 28 -45.68 -47.19 -20.21
CA ILE A 28 -46.36 -45.94 -19.81
C ILE A 28 -46.34 -45.82 -18.28
N LEU A 29 -46.62 -46.91 -17.56
CA LEU A 29 -46.55 -46.96 -16.10
C LEU A 29 -45.12 -46.75 -15.58
N TYR A 30 -44.13 -47.30 -16.27
CA TYR A 30 -42.72 -47.07 -15.93
C TYR A 30 -42.35 -45.59 -16.12
N ASN A 31 -42.75 -44.99 -17.25
CA ASN A 31 -42.50 -43.57 -17.51
C ASN A 31 -43.21 -42.68 -16.48
N THR A 32 -44.48 -42.92 -16.17
CA THR A 32 -45.22 -42.14 -15.16
C THR A 32 -44.62 -42.31 -13.76
N PHE A 33 -44.14 -43.49 -13.40
CA PHE A 33 -43.46 -43.69 -12.13
C PHE A 33 -42.11 -42.96 -12.11
N ALA A 34 -41.32 -43.07 -13.18
CA ALA A 34 -40.02 -42.41 -13.30
C ALA A 34 -40.14 -40.87 -13.29
N THR A 35 -41.15 -40.28 -13.96
CA THR A 35 -41.41 -38.84 -13.91
C THR A 35 -41.73 -38.38 -12.49
N LEU A 36 -42.61 -39.09 -11.79
CA LEU A 36 -43.07 -38.71 -10.45
C LEU A 36 -41.95 -38.82 -9.43
N VAL A 37 -41.14 -39.88 -9.51
CA VAL A 37 -39.95 -40.04 -8.66
C VAL A 37 -38.97 -38.90 -8.91
N SER A 38 -38.65 -38.62 -10.18
CA SER A 38 -37.71 -37.54 -10.55
C SER A 38 -38.21 -36.17 -10.13
N LEU A 39 -39.49 -35.85 -10.39
CA LEU A 39 -40.13 -34.61 -9.96
C LEU A 39 -40.17 -34.47 -8.44
N SER A 40 -40.46 -35.56 -7.70
CA SER A 40 -40.46 -35.54 -6.23
C SER A 40 -39.07 -35.24 -5.67
N ARG A 41 -38.02 -35.83 -6.27
CA ARG A 41 -36.61 -35.58 -5.93
C ARG A 41 -36.25 -34.12 -6.20
N ILE A 42 -36.59 -33.59 -7.37
CA ILE A 42 -36.35 -32.20 -7.76
C ILE A 42 -37.08 -31.23 -6.83
N LYS A 43 -38.37 -31.43 -6.55
CA LYS A 43 -39.13 -30.62 -5.58
C LYS A 43 -38.56 -30.69 -4.18
N ARG A 44 -37.98 -31.84 -3.76
CA ARG A 44 -37.32 -31.96 -2.46
C ARG A 44 -35.99 -31.19 -2.44
N MET A 45 -35.21 -31.25 -3.51
CA MET A 45 -33.98 -30.48 -3.66
C MET A 45 -34.24 -28.97 -3.65
N LEU A 46 -35.21 -28.50 -4.44
CA LEU A 46 -35.61 -27.08 -4.50
C LEU A 46 -36.13 -26.54 -3.16
N ARG A 47 -36.90 -27.36 -2.43
CA ARG A 47 -37.37 -27.00 -1.07
C ARG A 47 -36.21 -26.91 -0.08
N ARG A 48 -35.22 -27.80 -0.17
CA ARG A 48 -34.04 -27.77 0.71
C ARG A 48 -33.17 -26.53 0.45
N SER A 49 -33.05 -26.09 -0.80
CA SER A 49 -32.31 -24.87 -1.17
C SER A 49 -33.15 -23.59 -1.09
N ARG A 50 -34.42 -23.66 -0.67
CA ARG A 50 -35.37 -22.53 -0.58
C ARG A 50 -35.51 -21.71 -1.87
N LEU A 51 -35.37 -22.35 -3.03
CA LEU A 51 -35.53 -21.68 -4.31
C LEU A 51 -37.02 -21.65 -4.71
N PRO A 52 -37.62 -20.47 -4.96
CA PRO A 52 -38.97 -20.37 -5.47
C PRO A 52 -38.96 -20.73 -6.96
N ALA A 53 -39.26 -21.99 -7.27
CA ALA A 53 -39.21 -22.53 -8.63
C ALA A 53 -40.55 -23.14 -9.03
N LEU A 54 -40.98 -22.90 -10.28
CA LEU A 54 -42.17 -23.53 -10.85
C LEU A 54 -41.75 -24.77 -11.64
N THR A 55 -42.24 -25.95 -11.25
CA THR A 55 -41.96 -27.21 -11.95
C THR A 55 -43.17 -27.67 -12.75
N ARG A 56 -43.02 -27.88 -14.05
CA ARG A 56 -44.01 -28.50 -14.96
C ARG A 56 -43.43 -29.82 -15.48
N SER A 57 -44.21 -30.89 -15.48
CA SER A 57 -43.75 -32.20 -15.97
C SER A 57 -44.56 -32.64 -17.18
N ASP A 58 -43.86 -33.01 -18.24
CA ASP A 58 -44.42 -33.71 -19.39
C ASP A 58 -44.06 -35.20 -19.30
N ILE A 59 -45.09 -36.02 -19.11
CA ILE A 59 -44.94 -37.47 -18.94
C ILE A 59 -44.66 -38.17 -20.28
N VAL A 60 -45.18 -37.62 -21.37
CA VAL A 60 -45.08 -38.23 -22.70
C VAL A 60 -43.68 -38.03 -23.25
N ASN A 61 -43.15 -36.82 -23.13
CA ASN A 61 -41.83 -36.45 -23.65
C ASN A 61 -40.68 -36.73 -22.68
N ARG A 62 -40.97 -37.21 -21.46
CA ARG A 62 -39.99 -37.46 -20.40
C ARG A 62 -39.18 -36.22 -19.97
N ILE A 63 -39.78 -35.04 -20.09
CA ILE A 63 -39.13 -33.74 -19.82
C ILE A 63 -39.78 -33.11 -18.59
N ILE A 64 -38.94 -32.55 -17.71
CA ILE A 64 -39.38 -31.69 -16.62
C ILE A 64 -38.90 -30.28 -16.93
N GLU A 65 -39.84 -29.36 -17.10
CA GLU A 65 -39.56 -27.93 -17.26
C GLU A 65 -39.54 -27.27 -15.88
N ILE A 66 -38.47 -26.56 -15.57
CA ILE A 66 -38.27 -25.87 -14.30
C ILE A 66 -38.02 -24.40 -14.60
N GLU A 67 -38.87 -23.53 -14.08
CA GLU A 67 -38.69 -22.08 -14.14
C GLU A 67 -37.96 -21.63 -12.86
N LEU A 68 -36.73 -21.16 -13.00
CA LEU A 68 -35.87 -20.70 -11.90
C LEU A 68 -35.61 -19.20 -12.02
N PRO A 69 -35.76 -18.41 -10.93
CA PRO A 69 -35.42 -17.00 -10.97
C PRO A 69 -33.92 -16.77 -11.16
N ARG A 70 -33.56 -15.83 -12.03
CA ARG A 70 -32.22 -15.25 -12.14
C ARG A 70 -32.10 -14.07 -11.18
N TYR A 71 -31.02 -14.06 -10.40
CA TYR A 71 -30.73 -13.00 -9.43
C TYR A 71 -29.52 -12.17 -9.87
N ALA A 72 -29.49 -10.90 -9.43
CA ALA A 72 -28.25 -10.18 -9.17
C ALA A 72 -28.01 -10.15 -7.67
N VAL A 73 -26.74 -10.27 -7.28
CA VAL A 73 -26.30 -10.20 -5.90
C VAL A 73 -25.33 -9.06 -5.71
N MET A 74 -25.38 -8.47 -4.53
CA MET A 74 -24.36 -7.54 -4.04
C MET A 74 -23.92 -7.99 -2.64
N PRO A 75 -22.64 -7.81 -2.28
CA PRO A 75 -22.20 -8.00 -0.90
C PRO A 75 -23.05 -7.17 0.06
N LEU A 76 -23.25 -7.70 1.27
CA LEU A 76 -23.90 -6.93 2.34
C LEU A 76 -23.03 -5.75 2.77
N ASP A 77 -23.63 -4.76 3.41
CA ASP A 77 -22.87 -3.64 3.96
C ASP A 77 -22.07 -4.11 5.18
N ARG A 78 -20.74 -3.97 5.10
CA ARG A 78 -19.78 -4.36 6.13
C ARG A 78 -20.12 -3.80 7.51
N PHE A 79 -20.62 -2.56 7.59
CA PHE A 79 -20.84 -1.83 8.83
C PHE A 79 -22.26 -1.93 9.35
N GLN A 80 -23.26 -2.00 8.45
CA GLN A 80 -24.67 -2.10 8.82
C GLN A 80 -25.06 -3.56 9.12
N ASP A 81 -24.60 -4.52 8.32
CA ASP A 81 -25.00 -5.93 8.38
C ASP A 81 -23.92 -6.83 9.01
N ARG A 82 -23.24 -6.34 10.06
CA ARG A 82 -22.06 -6.97 10.68
C ARG A 82 -22.25 -8.45 10.99
N ALA A 83 -23.38 -8.83 11.58
CA ALA A 83 -23.63 -10.20 12.00
C ALA A 83 -23.71 -11.20 10.84
N LYS A 84 -24.11 -10.74 9.65
CA LYS A 84 -24.31 -11.61 8.47
C LYS A 84 -23.13 -11.55 7.51
N TYR A 85 -22.44 -10.42 7.42
CA TYR A 85 -21.30 -10.20 6.53
C TYR A 85 -20.14 -11.17 6.82
N TRP A 86 -19.81 -11.37 8.11
CA TRP A 86 -18.69 -12.22 8.54
C TRP A 86 -19.08 -13.70 8.75
N THR A 87 -20.25 -14.10 8.28
CA THR A 87 -20.77 -15.47 8.48
C THR A 87 -21.21 -16.08 7.17
N LEU A 88 -21.02 -17.38 7.03
CA LEU A 88 -21.56 -18.11 5.89
C LEU A 88 -23.07 -18.24 5.99
N SER A 89 -23.70 -18.50 4.85
CA SER A 89 -25.11 -18.84 4.80
C SER A 89 -25.37 -20.11 5.59
N ASN A 90 -26.43 -20.10 6.41
CA ASN A 90 -26.86 -21.28 7.16
C ASN A 90 -27.35 -22.42 6.25
N HIS A 91 -27.69 -22.11 4.99
CA HIS A 91 -28.31 -23.04 4.05
C HIS A 91 -27.70 -22.90 2.65
N PRO A 92 -26.45 -23.35 2.44
CA PRO A 92 -25.88 -23.41 1.09
C PRO A 92 -26.67 -24.41 0.23
N SER A 93 -26.90 -24.03 -1.02
CA SER A 93 -27.57 -24.86 -2.02
C SER A 93 -26.64 -26.00 -2.44
N PRO A 94 -27.07 -27.27 -2.33
CA PRO A 94 -26.29 -28.41 -2.83
C PRO A 94 -26.45 -28.60 -4.34
N ILE A 95 -27.17 -27.71 -5.03
CA ILE A 95 -27.45 -27.82 -6.47
C ILE A 95 -26.24 -27.25 -7.24
N PRO A 96 -25.72 -27.95 -8.26
CA PRO A 96 -24.64 -27.43 -9.10
C PRO A 96 -25.04 -26.08 -9.73
N GLY A 97 -24.12 -25.11 -9.78
CA GLY A 97 -24.42 -23.72 -10.17
C GLY A 97 -24.88 -22.83 -9.01
N GLY A 98 -24.98 -23.39 -7.80
CA GLY A 98 -25.43 -22.70 -6.59
C GLY A 98 -24.31 -22.21 -5.69
N THR A 99 -23.04 -22.18 -6.13
CA THR A 99 -21.90 -21.84 -5.26
C THR A 99 -22.01 -20.45 -4.62
N TRP A 100 -22.68 -19.51 -5.30
CA TRP A 100 -22.99 -18.19 -4.76
C TRP A 100 -23.81 -18.26 -3.46
N THR A 101 -24.64 -19.27 -3.23
CA THR A 101 -25.45 -19.38 -2.00
C THR A 101 -24.66 -19.67 -0.72
N THR A 102 -23.34 -19.88 -0.84
CA THR A 102 -22.42 -20.09 0.29
C THR A 102 -22.35 -18.86 1.21
N PHE A 103 -22.51 -17.65 0.66
CA PHE A 103 -22.49 -16.40 1.42
C PHE A 103 -23.88 -15.77 1.55
N ASN A 104 -23.98 -14.82 2.48
CA ASN A 104 -25.16 -13.99 2.64
C ASN A 104 -25.07 -12.77 1.71
N TRP A 105 -25.98 -12.68 0.74
CA TRP A 105 -26.02 -11.60 -0.24
C TRP A 105 -27.28 -10.76 -0.14
N ARG A 106 -27.20 -9.51 -0.62
CA ARG A 106 -28.39 -8.75 -0.99
C ARG A 106 -28.84 -9.18 -2.39
N THR A 107 -29.95 -9.92 -2.47
CA THR A 107 -30.45 -10.50 -3.72
C THR A 107 -31.55 -9.66 -4.36
N HIS A 108 -31.43 -9.41 -5.67
CA HIS A 108 -32.45 -8.76 -6.49
C HIS A 108 -32.84 -9.68 -7.66
N SER A 109 -34.12 -9.96 -7.85
CA SER A 109 -34.60 -10.79 -8.98
C SER A 109 -34.58 -9.98 -10.28
N ILE A 110 -33.85 -10.45 -11.29
CA ILE A 110 -33.73 -9.80 -12.60
C ILE A 110 -34.63 -10.48 -13.64
N GLY A 111 -34.83 -11.80 -13.56
CA GLY A 111 -35.59 -12.53 -14.56
C GLY A 111 -35.85 -13.97 -14.18
N ILE A 112 -36.27 -14.77 -15.16
CA ILE A 112 -36.58 -16.20 -15.00
C ILE A 112 -35.87 -16.97 -16.11
N LYS A 113 -35.25 -18.10 -15.75
CA LYS A 113 -34.64 -19.06 -16.67
C LYS A 113 -35.45 -20.34 -16.68
N ASN A 114 -35.86 -20.77 -17.87
CA ASN A 114 -36.53 -22.05 -18.06
C ASN A 114 -35.48 -23.11 -18.37
N GLN A 115 -35.40 -24.14 -17.53
CA GLN A 115 -34.54 -25.30 -17.72
C GLN A 115 -35.40 -26.51 -18.08
N ARG A 116 -35.07 -27.15 -19.20
CA ARG A 116 -35.63 -28.47 -19.56
C ARG A 116 -34.66 -29.53 -19.08
N VAL A 117 -35.16 -30.45 -18.26
CA VAL A 117 -34.35 -31.51 -17.64
C VAL A 117 -34.92 -32.85 -18.06
N GLU A 118 -34.12 -33.62 -18.78
CA GLU A 118 -34.39 -35.03 -19.05
C GLU A 118 -33.95 -35.89 -17.85
N TYR A 119 -34.39 -37.16 -17.75
CA TYR A 119 -34.08 -37.99 -16.57
C TYR A 119 -32.59 -38.25 -16.33
N ALA A 120 -31.75 -38.14 -17.36
CA ALA A 120 -30.30 -38.28 -17.25
C ALA A 120 -29.62 -36.98 -16.77
N ASP A 121 -30.28 -35.84 -16.94
CA ASP A 121 -29.72 -34.53 -16.67
C ASP A 121 -29.91 -34.11 -15.22
N GLN A 122 -28.90 -33.42 -14.68
CA GLN A 122 -28.96 -32.84 -13.34
C GLN A 122 -29.54 -31.43 -13.41
N VAL A 123 -30.44 -31.11 -12.48
CA VAL A 123 -30.92 -29.74 -12.27
C VAL A 123 -29.74 -28.84 -11.91
N ARG A 124 -29.63 -27.68 -12.56
CA ARG A 124 -28.58 -26.69 -12.28
C ARG A 124 -29.23 -25.38 -11.87
N GLN A 125 -28.65 -24.73 -10.87
CA GLN A 125 -29.07 -23.41 -10.45
C GLN A 125 -28.51 -22.37 -11.44
N PRO A 126 -29.32 -21.37 -11.86
CA PRO A 126 -28.82 -20.33 -12.75
C PRO A 126 -27.71 -19.52 -12.07
N GLN A 127 -26.70 -19.15 -12.86
CA GLN A 127 -25.64 -18.26 -12.42
C GLN A 127 -26.20 -16.86 -12.16
N VAL A 128 -25.59 -16.17 -11.21
CA VAL A 128 -26.06 -14.87 -10.72
C VAL A 128 -25.11 -13.76 -11.14
N ASP A 129 -25.66 -12.59 -11.48
CA ASP A 129 -24.88 -11.40 -11.79
C ASP A 129 -24.31 -10.75 -10.53
N ILE A 130 -23.00 -10.48 -10.53
CA ILE A 130 -22.31 -9.73 -9.49
C ILE A 130 -21.29 -8.76 -10.11
N SER A 131 -21.07 -7.62 -9.49
CA SER A 131 -19.98 -6.70 -9.84
C SER A 131 -18.63 -7.33 -9.45
N PHE A 132 -17.69 -7.41 -10.39
CA PHE A 132 -16.47 -8.19 -10.18
C PHE A 132 -15.57 -7.61 -9.09
N ASP A 133 -15.49 -6.28 -9.06
CA ASP A 133 -14.76 -5.50 -8.06
C ASP A 133 -15.31 -5.73 -6.66
N GLU A 134 -16.63 -5.69 -6.50
CA GLU A 134 -17.31 -5.94 -5.22
C GLU A 134 -17.09 -7.38 -4.71
N LEU A 135 -17.10 -8.37 -5.61
CA LEU A 135 -16.81 -9.77 -5.27
C LEU A 135 -15.37 -9.93 -4.76
N VAL A 136 -14.40 -9.39 -5.50
CA VAL A 136 -12.98 -9.49 -5.12
C VAL A 136 -12.70 -8.72 -3.83
N CYS A 137 -13.28 -7.52 -3.66
CA CYS A 137 -13.24 -6.76 -2.40
C CYS A 137 -13.70 -7.62 -1.22
N TYR A 138 -14.87 -8.25 -1.37
CA TYR A 138 -15.49 -9.06 -0.33
C TYR A 138 -14.62 -10.27 0.05
N LEU A 139 -14.12 -11.01 -0.94
CA LEU A 139 -13.28 -12.18 -0.68
C LEU A 139 -11.94 -11.81 -0.02
N LEU A 140 -11.31 -10.70 -0.43
CA LEU A 140 -10.09 -10.18 0.21
C LEU A 140 -10.35 -9.69 1.64
N ASP A 141 -11.55 -9.14 1.91
CA ASP A 141 -11.93 -8.74 3.27
C ASP A 141 -12.16 -9.95 4.18
N LEU A 142 -12.63 -11.09 3.64
CA LEU A 142 -12.71 -12.36 4.38
C LEU A 142 -11.35 -13.05 4.59
N GLY A 143 -10.31 -12.63 3.87
CA GLY A 143 -8.94 -13.15 4.00
C GLY A 143 -8.44 -14.02 2.84
N ALA A 144 -9.13 -14.03 1.70
CA ALA A 144 -8.64 -14.71 0.50
C ALA A 144 -7.33 -14.09 0.00
N VAL A 145 -6.48 -14.90 -0.63
CA VAL A 145 -5.21 -14.43 -1.22
C VAL A 145 -5.30 -14.56 -2.74
N ALA A 146 -4.89 -13.53 -3.46
CA ALA A 146 -4.91 -13.55 -4.93
C ALA A 146 -3.80 -14.45 -5.49
N ASN A 147 -4.13 -15.34 -6.42
CA ASN A 147 -3.18 -16.24 -7.07
C ASN A 147 -2.52 -15.56 -8.28
N PRO A 148 -1.21 -15.24 -8.25
CA PRO A 148 -0.53 -14.53 -9.34
C PRO A 148 -0.71 -15.18 -10.72
N HIS A 149 -0.64 -16.52 -10.77
CA HIS A 149 -0.70 -17.25 -12.02
C HIS A 149 -2.09 -17.20 -12.65
N GLY A 150 -3.14 -17.33 -11.83
CA GLY A 150 -4.52 -17.28 -12.30
C GLY A 150 -4.90 -15.94 -12.91
N TRP A 151 -4.55 -14.84 -12.23
CA TRP A 151 -4.82 -13.49 -12.73
C TRP A 151 -4.05 -13.17 -14.01
N LYS A 152 -2.78 -13.59 -14.10
CA LYS A 152 -1.99 -13.44 -15.33
C LYS A 152 -2.62 -14.19 -16.51
N LEU A 153 -3.08 -15.42 -16.27
CA LEU A 153 -3.70 -16.25 -17.30
C LEU A 153 -5.03 -15.66 -17.75
N LEU A 154 -5.88 -15.24 -16.80
CA LEU A 154 -7.15 -14.56 -17.07
C LEU A 154 -6.93 -13.31 -17.91
N ARG A 155 -5.93 -12.49 -17.57
CA ARG A 155 -5.59 -11.32 -18.37
C ARG A 155 -5.21 -11.69 -19.81
N SER A 156 -4.35 -12.70 -19.99
CA SER A 156 -3.80 -13.05 -21.31
C SER A 156 -4.79 -13.78 -22.23
N THR A 157 -5.67 -14.61 -21.67
CA THR A 157 -6.54 -15.51 -22.44
C THR A 157 -8.03 -15.12 -22.36
N GLY A 158 -8.41 -14.29 -21.39
CA GLY A 158 -9.76 -13.78 -21.22
C GLY A 158 -10.78 -14.89 -21.01
N LEU A 159 -11.83 -14.92 -21.83
CA LEU A 159 -12.90 -15.93 -21.76
C LEU A 159 -12.44 -17.36 -22.09
N TRP A 160 -11.25 -17.52 -22.69
CA TRP A 160 -10.67 -18.83 -23.03
C TRP A 160 -9.83 -19.44 -21.92
N THR A 161 -9.80 -18.81 -20.75
CA THR A 161 -9.08 -19.34 -19.59
C THR A 161 -9.67 -20.71 -19.21
N PRO A 162 -8.85 -21.74 -18.95
CA PRO A 162 -9.35 -23.08 -18.65
C PRO A 162 -10.24 -23.10 -17.41
N VAL A 163 -11.31 -23.88 -17.49
CA VAL A 163 -12.21 -24.17 -16.36
C VAL A 163 -11.39 -24.78 -15.21
N GLY A 164 -11.66 -24.33 -13.98
CA GLY A 164 -10.92 -24.73 -12.79
C GLY A 164 -9.65 -23.91 -12.53
N CYS A 165 -9.32 -22.92 -13.36
CA CYS A 165 -8.22 -22.01 -13.06
C CYS A 165 -8.51 -21.23 -11.77
N CYS A 166 -7.62 -21.33 -10.79
CA CYS A 166 -7.72 -20.65 -9.49
C CYS A 166 -7.27 -19.19 -9.58
N LEU A 167 -8.18 -18.27 -9.26
CA LEU A 167 -7.94 -16.83 -9.16
C LEU A 167 -7.61 -16.41 -7.73
N MET A 168 -8.25 -17.03 -6.74
CA MET A 168 -8.00 -16.74 -5.31
C MET A 168 -7.92 -18.03 -4.53
N THR A 169 -7.00 -18.07 -3.57
CA THR A 169 -6.79 -19.20 -2.67
C THR A 169 -7.24 -18.87 -1.25
N SER A 170 -7.42 -19.92 -0.45
CA SER A 170 -7.56 -19.85 1.01
C SER A 170 -6.42 -19.04 1.65
N PRO A 171 -6.61 -18.51 2.87
CA PRO A 171 -5.55 -17.81 3.61
C PRO A 171 -4.25 -18.63 3.76
N ASP A 172 -4.39 -19.97 3.84
CA ASP A 172 -3.28 -20.91 3.97
C ASP A 172 -2.61 -21.26 2.62
N GLY A 173 -3.17 -20.78 1.51
CA GLY A 173 -2.66 -21.00 0.15
C GLY A 173 -2.89 -22.41 -0.42
N LYS A 174 -3.64 -23.28 0.26
CA LYS A 174 -3.78 -24.70 -0.11
C LYS A 174 -5.03 -25.02 -0.93
N GLU A 175 -6.14 -24.37 -0.61
CA GLU A 175 -7.44 -24.62 -1.26
C GLU A 175 -7.83 -23.45 -2.16
N ASP A 176 -8.56 -23.77 -3.24
CA ASP A 176 -9.02 -22.78 -4.21
C ASP A 176 -10.32 -22.14 -3.72
N ALA A 177 -10.30 -20.83 -3.53
CA ALA A 177 -11.45 -20.06 -3.05
C ALA A 177 -12.31 -19.52 -4.21
N LEU A 178 -11.67 -19.02 -5.28
CA LEU A 178 -12.34 -18.51 -6.47
C LEU A 178 -11.74 -19.15 -7.71
N THR A 179 -12.56 -19.86 -8.48
CA THR A 179 -12.15 -20.56 -9.70
C THR A 179 -13.00 -20.18 -10.90
N ILE A 180 -12.47 -20.36 -12.11
CA ILE A 180 -13.23 -20.18 -13.34
C ILE A 180 -14.19 -21.36 -13.54
N ALA A 181 -15.48 -21.05 -13.69
CA ALA A 181 -16.53 -22.03 -13.88
C ALA A 181 -16.81 -22.29 -15.38
N PRO A 182 -17.52 -23.37 -15.73
CA PRO A 182 -17.95 -23.62 -17.11
C PRO A 182 -18.86 -22.49 -17.63
N SER A 183 -18.64 -22.09 -18.88
CA SER A 183 -19.35 -20.97 -19.52
C SER A 183 -20.77 -21.27 -20.01
N ASP A 184 -21.32 -22.45 -19.70
CA ASP A 184 -22.59 -22.97 -20.24
C ASP A 184 -23.82 -22.05 -20.02
N ASP A 185 -23.78 -21.17 -19.01
CA ASP A 185 -24.85 -20.21 -18.67
C ASP A 185 -24.37 -18.76 -18.62
N ALA A 186 -23.19 -18.47 -19.17
CA ALA A 186 -22.50 -17.22 -18.90
C ALA A 186 -22.86 -16.07 -19.87
N ASP A 187 -23.60 -16.33 -20.96
CA ASP A 187 -24.08 -15.33 -21.94
C ASP A 187 -22.97 -14.36 -22.42
N GLY A 188 -21.72 -14.84 -22.54
CA GLY A 188 -20.55 -14.04 -22.95
C GLY A 188 -19.82 -13.30 -21.80
N ASN A 189 -20.28 -13.45 -20.56
CA ASN A 189 -19.59 -12.96 -19.36
C ASN A 189 -18.61 -14.01 -18.80
N LEU A 190 -17.70 -13.57 -17.94
CA LEU A 190 -16.82 -14.49 -17.20
C LEU A 190 -17.64 -15.27 -16.15
N SER A 191 -17.51 -16.59 -16.18
CA SER A 191 -18.15 -17.49 -15.23
C SER A 191 -17.20 -17.88 -14.11
N LEU A 192 -17.64 -17.75 -12.87
CA LEU A 192 -16.85 -17.98 -11.66
C LEU A 192 -17.62 -18.91 -10.72
N ALA A 193 -16.87 -19.72 -9.98
CA ALA A 193 -17.38 -20.55 -8.89
C ALA A 193 -16.58 -20.24 -7.62
N VAL A 194 -17.28 -20.21 -6.48
CA VAL A 194 -16.64 -20.00 -5.17
C VAL A 194 -16.77 -21.26 -4.33
N ALA A 195 -15.66 -21.68 -3.73
CA ALA A 195 -15.63 -22.63 -2.64
C ALA A 195 -15.13 -21.90 -1.39
N TRP A 196 -15.83 -22.03 -0.26
CA TRP A 196 -15.42 -21.34 0.97
C TRP A 196 -15.69 -22.19 2.21
N SER A 197 -14.72 -22.25 3.12
CA SER A 197 -14.84 -22.88 4.43
C SER A 197 -15.01 -21.83 5.54
N SER A 198 -15.80 -22.14 6.58
CA SER A 198 -15.98 -21.24 7.73
C SER A 198 -14.68 -20.97 8.49
N SER A 199 -13.71 -21.89 8.41
CA SER A 199 -12.40 -21.77 9.07
C SER A 199 -11.47 -20.76 8.42
N TRP A 200 -11.79 -20.27 7.22
CA TRP A 200 -10.94 -19.33 6.47
C TRP A 200 -11.19 -17.87 6.79
N ILE A 201 -12.26 -17.58 7.54
CA ILE A 201 -12.60 -16.21 7.93
C ILE A 201 -11.61 -15.80 9.03
N THR A 202 -10.52 -15.15 8.63
CA THR A 202 -9.42 -14.75 9.53
C THR A 202 -9.58 -13.32 10.04
N ARG A 203 -10.51 -12.55 9.46
CA ARG A 203 -10.66 -11.12 9.66
C ARG A 203 -12.02 -10.80 10.29
N ASP A 204 -12.01 -9.78 11.13
CA ASP A 204 -13.17 -9.31 11.89
C ASP A 204 -13.49 -7.83 11.61
N TYR A 205 -14.60 -7.35 12.17
CA TYR A 205 -15.06 -5.96 12.11
C TYR A 205 -14.01 -4.93 12.58
N ALA A 206 -13.06 -5.32 13.42
CA ALA A 206 -11.98 -4.45 13.91
C ALA A 206 -10.84 -4.27 12.89
N THR A 207 -10.76 -5.14 11.88
CA THR A 207 -9.79 -5.00 10.78
C THR A 207 -10.25 -3.93 9.79
N LEU A 208 -9.31 -3.23 9.16
CA LEU A 208 -9.63 -2.19 8.19
C LEU A 208 -9.98 -2.78 6.82
N PRO A 209 -10.93 -2.25 6.04
CA PRO A 209 -11.22 -2.81 4.72
C PRO A 209 -9.97 -2.85 3.83
N PRO A 210 -9.90 -3.74 2.81
CA PRO A 210 -8.69 -4.02 2.03
C PRO A 210 -8.12 -2.82 1.23
N TYR A 211 -8.84 -1.68 1.22
CA TYR A 211 -8.47 -0.42 0.56
C TYR A 211 -8.08 0.70 1.54
N TRP A 212 -8.00 0.39 2.84
CA TRP A 212 -7.61 1.32 3.89
C TRP A 212 -6.25 0.96 4.47
N VAL A 213 -5.43 1.97 4.71
CA VAL A 213 -4.11 1.84 5.33
C VAL A 213 -4.13 2.56 6.67
N ARG A 214 -3.69 1.87 7.73
CA ARG A 214 -3.46 2.51 9.03
C ARG A 214 -2.05 3.08 9.07
N LEU A 215 -1.96 4.38 9.29
CA LEU A 215 -0.72 5.08 9.56
C LEU A 215 -0.56 5.21 11.08
N PRO A 216 0.43 4.54 11.70
CA PRO A 216 0.63 4.63 13.13
C PRO A 216 1.15 6.04 13.50
N PRO A 217 0.79 6.58 14.68
CA PRO A 217 1.34 7.85 15.15
C PRO A 217 2.81 7.66 15.57
N PRO A 218 3.68 8.67 15.44
CA PRO A 218 5.05 8.60 15.93
C PRO A 218 5.08 8.32 17.44
N PRO A 219 6.07 7.56 17.94
CA PRO A 219 6.21 7.33 19.38
C PRO A 219 6.43 8.67 20.07
N VAL A 220 5.61 8.96 21.09
CA VAL A 220 5.82 10.11 21.96
C VAL A 220 7.12 9.85 22.71
N LYS A 221 8.17 10.63 22.42
CA LYS A 221 9.35 10.67 23.27
C LYS A 221 8.88 11.18 24.63
N GLU A 222 8.87 10.31 25.63
CA GLU A 222 8.72 10.76 27.01
C GLU A 222 9.84 11.76 27.27
N PRO A 223 9.54 13.01 27.69
CA PRO A 223 10.59 13.92 28.08
C PRO A 223 11.34 13.29 29.24
N ALA A 224 12.65 13.14 29.11
CA ALA A 224 13.52 12.73 30.19
C ALA A 224 13.21 13.62 31.39
N VAL A 225 12.68 13.02 32.46
CA VAL A 225 12.45 13.70 33.73
C VAL A 225 13.83 14.07 34.26
N GLU A 226 14.22 15.33 34.08
CA GLU A 226 15.28 15.94 34.86
C GLU A 226 14.82 15.93 36.32
N GLU A 227 15.38 15.02 37.11
CA GLU A 227 15.27 15.01 38.56
C GLU A 227 15.89 16.29 39.13
N VAL A 228 15.09 17.36 39.21
CA VAL A 228 15.42 18.50 40.07
C VAL A 228 14.95 18.14 41.48
N GLN A 229 15.94 17.77 42.31
CA GLN A 229 15.81 17.70 43.75
C GLN A 229 15.28 19.04 44.29
N ALA A 230 14.14 19.02 44.96
CA ALA A 230 13.68 20.13 45.78
C ALA A 230 13.09 19.58 47.08
N GLU A 231 13.95 19.49 48.09
CA GLU A 231 13.55 19.36 49.49
C GLU A 231 12.92 20.68 49.98
N GLY A 232 11.80 20.58 50.70
CA GLY A 232 11.57 21.36 51.92
C GLY A 232 10.76 22.67 51.86
N SER A 233 9.45 22.54 52.15
CA SER A 233 8.71 23.32 53.17
C SER A 233 8.27 24.80 52.91
N GLN A 234 7.00 24.95 52.49
CA GLN A 234 5.84 25.67 53.14
C GLN A 234 5.98 27.07 53.82
N PRO A 235 4.88 27.85 54.07
CA PRO A 235 3.86 28.45 53.17
C PRO A 235 3.47 29.91 53.63
N GLU A 236 2.29 30.43 53.24
CA GLU A 236 1.54 31.64 53.73
C GLU A 236 1.75 32.96 52.94
N SER A 237 0.77 33.85 52.71
CA SER A 237 -0.70 33.88 52.90
C SER A 237 -1.31 35.09 52.14
N SER A 238 -2.59 34.95 51.75
CA SER A 238 -3.67 35.96 51.62
C SER A 238 -3.44 37.37 51.05
N ALA A 239 -4.24 37.76 50.05
CA ALA A 239 -5.45 38.60 50.24
C ALA A 239 -5.96 39.21 48.91
N ALA A 240 -7.24 39.01 48.61
CA ALA A 240 -8.01 39.85 47.67
C ALA A 240 -8.53 41.10 48.41
N PRO A 241 -8.97 42.14 47.68
CA PRO A 241 -10.42 42.39 47.73
C PRO A 241 -11.05 42.82 46.39
N GLU A 242 -12.37 42.68 46.38
CA GLU A 242 -13.34 42.99 45.34
C GLU A 242 -13.77 44.48 45.31
N TYR A 243 -14.24 44.89 44.11
CA TYR A 243 -15.37 45.80 43.79
C TYR A 243 -15.33 47.30 44.14
N GLU A 244 -15.45 48.18 43.12
CA GLU A 244 -16.69 48.92 42.79
C GLU A 244 -16.53 49.90 41.61
N SER A 245 -17.67 50.33 41.08
CA SER A 245 -17.97 50.70 39.69
C SER A 245 -18.21 52.19 39.42
N ARG A 246 -17.87 52.60 38.17
CA ARG A 246 -18.54 53.61 37.28
C ARG A 246 -18.34 55.14 37.56
N PRO A 247 -18.68 56.05 36.61
CA PRO A 247 -18.18 56.20 35.22
C PRO A 247 -17.91 57.68 34.86
N GLY A 248 -17.24 57.99 33.73
CA GLY A 248 -17.14 59.39 33.28
C GLY A 248 -16.32 59.62 32.01
N SER A 249 -17.02 59.85 30.90
CA SER A 249 -16.57 60.34 29.58
C SER A 249 -15.82 61.68 29.71
N GLU A 250 -14.85 62.10 28.88
CA GLU A 250 -14.91 62.32 27.43
C GLU A 250 -13.52 62.72 26.88
N LYS A 251 -13.30 62.37 25.59
CA LYS A 251 -12.48 63.02 24.56
C LYS A 251 -10.98 62.72 24.41
N GLY A 252 -10.67 62.11 23.26
CA GLY A 252 -9.38 62.23 22.57
C GLY A 252 -9.10 61.14 21.52
N LEU A 253 -9.65 61.26 20.31
CA LEU A 253 -9.24 60.51 19.10
C LEU A 253 -7.71 60.66 18.89
N THR A 254 -6.94 59.66 18.46
CA THR A 254 -6.91 59.09 17.10
C THR A 254 -6.18 57.73 17.03
N LYS A 255 -6.80 56.77 16.30
CA LYS A 255 -6.23 55.78 15.36
C LYS A 255 -4.84 55.17 15.64
N ASP A 256 -4.84 53.86 15.91
CA ASP A 256 -4.24 52.86 15.00
C ASP A 256 -4.76 51.45 15.33
N GLU A 257 -5.76 51.01 14.56
CA GLU A 257 -6.14 49.62 14.39
C GLU A 257 -5.19 48.97 13.38
N ALA A 258 -4.43 47.96 13.80
CA ALA A 258 -4.06 46.77 13.01
C ALA A 258 -3.01 45.98 13.79
N SER A 259 -3.40 44.91 14.51
CA SER A 259 -2.55 43.73 14.85
C SER A 259 -3.04 42.90 16.05
N ARG A 260 -4.34 42.60 16.20
CA ARG A 260 -4.82 41.68 17.24
C ARG A 260 -5.86 40.64 16.80
N GLY A 261 -5.85 40.27 15.52
CA GLY A 261 -6.78 39.27 14.96
C GLY A 261 -6.22 37.86 14.73
N ASN A 262 -4.90 37.68 14.54
CA ASN A 262 -4.37 36.42 13.99
C ASN A 262 -3.72 35.44 14.98
N SER A 263 -3.60 35.77 16.27
CA SER A 263 -2.87 34.89 17.20
C SER A 263 -3.74 33.80 17.85
N ILE A 264 -5.06 33.98 17.92
CA ILE A 264 -5.94 33.04 18.62
C ILE A 264 -6.37 31.86 17.72
N GLU A 265 -6.47 32.06 16.40
CA GLU A 265 -6.79 30.99 15.44
C GLU A 265 -5.58 30.10 15.12
N LEU A 266 -4.35 30.60 15.19
CA LEU A 266 -3.15 29.77 15.00
C LEU A 266 -2.93 28.79 16.17
N ASP A 267 -3.20 29.21 17.41
CA ASP A 267 -3.04 28.37 18.60
C ASP A 267 -4.04 27.21 18.65
N SER A 268 -5.26 27.41 18.15
CA SER A 268 -6.27 26.34 18.08
C SER A 268 -5.96 25.31 16.99
N VAL A 269 -5.41 25.73 15.84
CA VAL A 269 -4.94 24.84 14.76
C VAL A 269 -3.68 24.08 15.19
N GLN A 270 -2.73 24.73 15.87
CA GLN A 270 -1.53 24.07 16.38
C GLN A 270 -1.84 23.07 17.51
N ASN A 271 -2.77 23.40 18.41
CA ASN A 271 -3.24 22.46 19.43
C ASN A 271 -4.06 21.31 18.84
N ALA A 272 -4.90 21.56 17.82
CA ALA A 272 -5.60 20.50 17.09
C ALA A 272 -4.60 19.57 16.38
N ASN A 273 -3.53 20.10 15.78
CA ASN A 273 -2.47 19.32 15.15
C ASN A 273 -1.68 18.47 16.17
N ARG A 274 -1.42 18.98 17.38
CA ARG A 274 -0.81 18.20 18.48
C ARG A 274 -1.71 17.11 19.05
N VAL A 275 -3.03 17.34 19.11
CA VAL A 275 -3.99 16.31 19.52
C VAL A 275 -4.19 15.26 18.43
N ARG A 276 -4.10 15.66 17.15
CA ARG A 276 -4.17 14.77 15.98
C ARG A 276 -2.87 13.99 15.76
N SER A 277 -1.70 14.53 16.13
CA SER A 277 -0.41 13.86 15.96
C SER A 277 -0.29 12.57 16.78
N ASN A 278 -1.03 12.45 17.88
CA ASN A 278 -1.04 11.26 18.74
C ASN A 278 -2.09 10.22 18.35
N LYS A 279 -2.91 10.47 17.31
CA LYS A 279 -3.95 9.53 16.86
C LYS A 279 -3.51 8.82 15.57
N ALA A 280 -3.85 7.54 15.46
CA ALA A 280 -3.66 6.82 14.20
C ALA A 280 -4.59 7.39 13.13
N ILE A 281 -4.06 7.54 11.91
CA ILE A 281 -4.80 8.02 10.75
C ILE A 281 -5.07 6.82 9.84
N THR A 282 -6.30 6.67 9.38
CA THR A 282 -6.69 5.66 8.41
C THR A 282 -6.94 6.33 7.07
N CYS A 283 -6.19 5.96 6.04
CA CYS A 283 -6.27 6.54 4.70
C CYS A 283 -6.91 5.56 3.72
N GLN A 284 -7.89 6.03 2.95
CA GLN A 284 -8.47 5.31 1.82
C GLN A 284 -7.69 5.61 0.55
N ILE A 285 -7.16 4.55 -0.09
CA ILE A 285 -6.43 4.66 -1.36
C ILE A 285 -7.26 4.04 -2.48
N SER A 286 -7.43 4.79 -3.57
CA SER A 286 -8.13 4.37 -4.79
C SER A 286 -7.22 4.54 -6.01
N LEU A 287 -7.72 4.20 -7.20
CA LEU A 287 -7.04 4.35 -8.50
C LEU A 287 -6.55 5.79 -8.73
N SER A 288 -7.27 6.80 -8.20
CA SER A 288 -6.94 8.23 -8.29
C SER A 288 -6.02 8.74 -7.17
N GLY A 289 -5.50 7.86 -6.30
CA GLY A 289 -4.69 8.20 -5.15
C GLY A 289 -5.49 8.24 -3.84
N ILE A 290 -5.12 9.15 -2.93
CA ILE A 290 -5.83 9.29 -1.64
C ILE A 290 -7.22 9.89 -1.83
N VAL A 291 -8.25 9.21 -1.32
CA VAL A 291 -9.65 9.66 -1.40
C VAL A 291 -10.10 10.33 -0.10
N SER A 292 -9.74 9.73 1.03
CA SER A 292 -10.13 10.19 2.36
C SER A 292 -9.08 9.82 3.40
N ALA A 293 -8.94 10.64 4.44
CA ALA A 293 -8.14 10.35 5.63
C ALA A 293 -8.96 10.66 6.87
N LEU A 294 -9.15 9.65 7.73
CA LEU A 294 -9.96 9.72 8.95
C LEU A 294 -9.09 9.45 10.18
N THR A 295 -9.43 10.05 11.32
CA THR A 295 -8.77 9.74 12.61
C THR A 295 -9.54 8.65 13.36
N GLN A 296 -8.82 7.79 14.09
CA GLN A 296 -9.34 6.54 14.70
C GLN A 296 -10.59 6.70 15.61
N GLN A 297 -10.93 7.90 16.07
CA GLN A 297 -12.06 8.13 16.98
C GLN A 297 -13.43 7.96 16.31
N GLU A 298 -13.50 7.98 14.98
CA GLU A 298 -14.76 7.95 14.21
C GLU A 298 -15.12 6.58 13.62
N PHE A 299 -14.20 5.60 13.61
CA PHE A 299 -14.45 4.31 12.96
C PHE A 299 -15.42 3.40 13.74
N TYR A 300 -15.64 3.68 15.03
CA TYR A 300 -16.48 2.87 15.93
C TYR A 300 -17.78 3.55 16.38
N SER A 301 -17.92 4.86 16.19
CA SER A 301 -19.13 5.60 16.56
C SER A 301 -20.15 5.54 15.45
N ASN A 302 -20.99 4.50 15.49
CA ASN A 302 -22.31 4.50 14.90
C ASN A 302 -23.08 5.75 15.39
N GLN A 303 -23.23 6.77 14.54
CA GLN A 303 -24.40 7.63 14.56
C GLN A 303 -24.60 8.27 13.20
N SER A 304 -25.81 8.13 12.72
CA SER A 304 -26.41 8.85 11.62
C SER A 304 -26.01 10.33 11.68
N THR A 305 -25.58 10.91 10.55
CA THR A 305 -25.19 12.32 10.40
C THR A 305 -24.03 12.76 11.31
N LEU A 306 -22.79 12.44 10.94
CA LEU A 306 -21.62 12.86 11.70
C LEU A 306 -20.74 13.80 10.87
N ASN A 307 -20.48 14.97 11.45
CA ASN A 307 -19.51 15.96 10.99
C ASN A 307 -18.17 15.27 10.73
N LEU A 308 -17.85 15.13 9.44
CA LEU A 308 -16.58 14.62 8.95
C LEU A 308 -15.48 15.59 9.39
N ASP A 309 -14.70 15.23 10.41
CA ASP A 309 -13.38 15.83 10.61
C ASP A 309 -12.41 15.17 9.61
N SER A 310 -12.79 15.14 8.33
CA SER A 310 -11.95 14.67 7.24
C SER A 310 -10.72 15.55 7.20
N LEU A 311 -9.54 14.95 7.37
CA LEU A 311 -8.29 15.71 7.33
C LEU A 311 -8.16 16.39 5.97
N TYR A 312 -7.58 17.60 5.95
CA TYR A 312 -7.26 18.28 4.71
C TYR A 312 -6.21 17.48 3.96
N ILE A 313 -6.58 16.93 2.79
CA ILE A 313 -5.75 16.02 1.98
C ILE A 313 -5.48 16.56 0.57
N ASP A 314 -5.92 17.78 0.26
CA ASP A 314 -5.80 18.32 -1.11
C ASP A 314 -4.34 18.46 -1.56
N HIS A 315 -3.39 18.62 -0.63
CA HIS A 315 -1.95 18.64 -0.93
C HIS A 315 -1.38 17.28 -1.33
N LEU A 316 -2.10 16.19 -1.05
CA LEU A 316 -1.74 14.81 -1.40
C LEU A 316 -2.62 14.21 -2.50
N ARG A 317 -3.56 14.98 -3.07
CA ARG A 317 -4.35 14.53 -4.22
C ARG A 317 -3.50 14.55 -5.49
N ILE A 318 -3.66 13.51 -6.31
CA ILE A 318 -2.97 13.41 -7.60
C ILE A 318 -3.52 14.51 -8.51
N THR A 319 -2.70 15.53 -8.77
CA THR A 319 -3.03 16.67 -9.63
C THR A 319 -1.99 16.74 -10.76
N PRO A 320 -2.37 16.96 -12.03
CA PRO A 320 -1.40 17.12 -13.10
C PRO A 320 -0.42 18.25 -12.77
N GLY A 321 0.89 17.95 -12.80
CA GLY A 321 1.97 18.88 -12.46
C GLY A 321 2.46 18.83 -11.01
N LYS A 322 1.81 18.07 -10.11
CA LYS A 322 2.31 17.82 -8.74
C LYS A 322 2.52 16.33 -8.50
N SER A 323 3.74 15.95 -8.15
CA SER A 323 4.15 14.57 -7.86
C SER A 323 3.78 14.11 -6.45
N ASN A 324 3.47 15.03 -5.53
CA ASN A 324 3.25 14.75 -4.10
C ASN A 324 2.25 13.60 -3.86
N GLY A 325 1.10 13.65 -4.52
CA GLY A 325 0.07 12.64 -4.36
C GLY A 325 0.45 11.28 -4.94
N VAL A 326 1.30 11.25 -5.97
CA VAL A 326 1.79 10.02 -6.58
C VAL A 326 2.78 9.34 -5.63
N TRP A 327 3.77 10.09 -5.12
CA TRP A 327 4.73 9.57 -4.15
C TRP A 327 4.05 9.06 -2.88
N PHE A 328 3.10 9.83 -2.35
CA PHE A 328 2.34 9.42 -1.17
C PHE A 328 1.53 8.16 -1.43
N ALA A 329 0.75 8.11 -2.51
CA ALA A 329 -0.07 6.93 -2.85
C ALA A 329 0.81 5.69 -3.09
N SER A 330 1.95 5.85 -3.76
CA SER A 330 2.93 4.77 -3.97
C SER A 330 3.51 4.25 -2.66
N ALA A 331 3.98 5.13 -1.78
CA ALA A 331 4.55 4.74 -0.49
C ALA A 331 3.50 4.16 0.47
N ALA A 332 2.29 4.72 0.52
CA ALA A 332 1.20 4.20 1.35
C ALA A 332 0.69 2.83 0.86
N THR A 333 0.64 2.64 -0.46
CA THR A 333 0.36 1.33 -1.08
C THR A 333 1.44 0.33 -0.72
N ALA A 334 2.70 0.73 -0.81
CA ALA A 334 3.80 -0.13 -0.44
C ALA A 334 3.83 -0.48 1.06
N LEU A 335 3.38 0.43 1.94
CA LEU A 335 3.32 0.19 3.39
C LEU A 335 2.24 -0.84 3.74
N GLY A 336 1.04 -0.68 3.19
CA GLY A 336 -0.08 -1.57 3.48
C GLY A 336 -0.10 -2.84 2.64
N THR A 337 0.78 -2.94 1.63
CA THR A 337 1.11 -4.21 0.99
C THR A 337 2.02 -4.99 1.95
N SER A 338 1.46 -6.03 2.55
CA SER A 338 2.13 -6.95 3.46
C SER A 338 1.80 -8.36 3.03
N SER A 339 2.52 -9.36 3.54
CA SER A 339 2.34 -10.78 3.21
C SER A 339 0.92 -11.35 3.36
N GLN A 340 -0.01 -10.61 3.98
CA GLN A 340 -1.42 -10.98 4.18
C GLN A 340 -2.42 -10.02 3.52
N THR A 341 -2.01 -8.82 3.11
CA THR A 341 -2.91 -7.78 2.57
C THR A 341 -2.28 -7.12 1.37
N ILE A 342 -2.94 -7.21 0.22
CA ILE A 342 -2.51 -6.53 -1.02
C ILE A 342 -3.42 -5.34 -1.25
N LEU A 343 -2.84 -4.13 -1.31
CA LEU A 343 -3.55 -2.91 -1.71
C LEU A 343 -3.64 -2.85 -3.24
N TRP A 344 -4.59 -3.58 -3.78
CA TRP A 344 -4.74 -3.75 -5.22
C TRP A 344 -5.40 -2.56 -5.94
N ASN A 345 -5.94 -1.58 -5.22
CA ASN A 345 -6.66 -0.45 -5.81
C ASN A 345 -5.77 0.62 -6.45
N TYR A 346 -4.48 0.67 -6.12
CA TYR A 346 -3.56 1.66 -6.68
C TYR A 346 -2.34 1.00 -7.32
N LYS A 347 -2.07 1.37 -8.58
CA LYS A 347 -0.87 0.95 -9.30
C LYS A 347 0.25 1.93 -8.99
N ILE A 348 1.36 1.43 -8.45
CA ILE A 348 2.61 2.20 -8.38
C ILE A 348 3.10 2.45 -9.81
N PRO A 349 3.31 3.70 -10.25
CA PRO A 349 3.79 3.99 -11.60
C PRO A 349 5.11 3.31 -11.93
N ASP A 350 5.22 2.77 -13.15
CA ASP A 350 6.39 1.99 -13.59
C ASP A 350 7.69 2.81 -13.56
N GLU A 351 7.62 4.12 -13.77
CA GLU A 351 8.75 5.04 -13.65
C GLU A 351 9.33 5.07 -12.23
N ILE A 352 8.48 5.08 -11.21
CA ILE A 352 8.88 5.09 -9.80
C ILE A 352 9.48 3.74 -9.42
N LEU A 353 8.88 2.64 -9.90
CA LEU A 353 9.40 1.29 -9.68
C LEU A 353 10.77 1.09 -10.36
N TYR A 354 10.93 1.55 -11.60
CA TYR A 354 12.20 1.48 -12.32
C TYR A 354 13.28 2.29 -11.60
N PHE A 355 12.95 3.51 -11.17
CA PHE A 355 13.83 4.35 -10.37
C PHE A 355 14.26 3.66 -9.07
N ALA A 356 13.32 3.10 -8.30
CA ALA A 356 13.61 2.45 -7.03
C ALA A 356 14.50 1.20 -7.16
N ARG A 357 14.57 0.58 -8.34
CA ARG A 357 15.45 -0.57 -8.64
C ARG A 357 16.84 -0.16 -9.12
N LYS A 358 17.03 1.07 -9.58
CA LYS A 358 18.27 1.52 -10.19
C LYS A 358 19.28 1.97 -9.12
N GLU A 359 20.53 1.61 -9.33
CA GLU A 359 21.64 2.16 -8.55
C GLU A 359 21.87 3.61 -8.96
N THR A 360 21.55 4.55 -8.06
CA THR A 360 21.47 5.98 -8.40
C THR A 360 22.38 6.87 -7.56
N VAL A 361 22.72 6.45 -6.33
CA VAL A 361 23.44 7.30 -5.37
C VAL A 361 24.92 6.89 -5.33
N PRO A 362 25.88 7.77 -5.67
CA PRO A 362 27.30 7.47 -5.54
C PRO A 362 27.70 7.27 -4.07
N CYS A 363 28.42 6.20 -3.75
CA CYS A 363 28.86 5.90 -2.39
C CYS A 363 29.77 6.98 -1.79
N GLY A 364 30.67 7.56 -2.60
CA GLY A 364 31.62 8.57 -2.13
C GLY A 364 30.96 9.88 -1.73
N VAL A 365 29.79 10.18 -2.28
CA VAL A 365 29.00 11.36 -1.87
C VAL A 365 28.50 11.19 -0.43
N LEU A 366 28.04 10.00 -0.07
CA LEU A 366 27.55 9.71 1.28
C LEU A 366 28.68 9.77 2.31
N GLU A 367 29.89 9.35 1.92
CA GLU A 367 31.09 9.48 2.75
C GLU A 367 31.50 10.95 2.95
N VAL A 368 31.59 11.73 1.86
CA VAL A 368 32.00 13.15 1.94
C VAL A 368 31.04 13.99 2.77
N ILE A 369 29.75 13.64 2.75
CA ILE A 369 28.71 14.32 3.56
C ILE A 369 28.74 13.85 5.02
N GLY A 370 29.43 12.74 5.33
CA GLY A 370 29.53 12.17 6.68
C GLY A 370 28.30 11.37 7.08
N MET A 371 27.60 10.75 6.12
CA MET A 371 26.54 9.78 6.40
C MET A 371 27.06 8.36 6.57
N VAL A 372 28.21 8.06 5.96
CA VAL A 372 28.83 6.72 5.93
C VAL A 372 30.31 6.86 6.24
N ASP A 373 30.86 5.89 6.98
CA ASP A 373 32.28 5.84 7.31
C ASP A 373 33.11 5.24 6.15
N GLU A 374 34.39 5.65 6.04
CA GLU A 374 35.32 5.21 4.98
C GLU A 374 35.53 3.69 4.96
N SER A 375 35.29 3.00 6.09
CA SER A 375 35.40 1.53 6.19
C SER A 375 34.31 0.78 5.43
N ASP A 376 33.14 1.39 5.27
CA ASP A 376 31.95 0.74 4.70
C ASP A 376 31.86 0.99 3.19
N THR A 377 32.69 1.87 2.66
CA THR A 377 32.73 2.22 1.24
C THR A 377 33.87 1.51 0.50
N PRO A 378 33.66 1.07 -0.75
CA PRO A 378 34.75 0.58 -1.60
C PRO A 378 35.76 1.70 -1.86
N GLU A 379 37.02 1.39 -2.16
CA GLU A 379 38.01 2.43 -2.48
C GLU A 379 37.60 3.20 -3.76
N TRP A 380 37.30 4.48 -3.60
CA TRP A 380 36.89 5.37 -4.70
C TRP A 380 37.71 6.66 -4.81
N ALA A 381 38.40 7.08 -3.74
CA ALA A 381 39.12 8.34 -3.66
C ALA A 381 40.64 8.18 -3.83
N THR A 382 41.28 9.17 -4.46
CA THR A 382 42.74 9.22 -4.57
C THR A 382 43.38 9.58 -3.22
N LYS A 383 44.10 8.64 -2.61
CA LYS A 383 44.83 8.86 -1.34
C LYS A 383 46.10 9.68 -1.58
N HIS A 384 46.20 10.85 -0.94
CA HIS A 384 47.37 11.73 -1.02
C HIS A 384 48.26 11.55 0.23
N ASN A 385 49.52 11.14 0.06
CA ASN A 385 50.49 11.05 1.15
C ASN A 385 51.42 12.26 1.16
N ASP A 386 51.08 13.29 1.95
CA ASP A 386 51.82 14.56 2.00
C ASP A 386 52.97 14.58 3.01
N TYR A 387 53.18 13.49 3.75
CA TYR A 387 54.16 13.48 4.84
C TYR A 387 55.59 13.70 4.32
N GLY A 388 55.95 13.06 3.20
CA GLY A 388 57.26 13.25 2.58
C GLY A 388 57.46 14.66 2.02
N ALA A 389 56.48 15.17 1.27
CA ALA A 389 56.57 16.49 0.63
C ALA A 389 56.63 17.64 1.66
N SER A 390 55.91 17.52 2.78
CA SER A 390 55.93 18.52 3.85
C SER A 390 57.25 18.50 4.64
N LEU A 391 57.82 17.33 4.90
CA LEU A 391 59.13 17.17 5.55
C LEU A 391 60.27 17.75 4.67
N ASP A 392 60.21 17.52 3.37
CA ASP A 392 61.18 18.04 2.40
C ASP A 392 61.11 19.56 2.30
N GLN A 393 59.89 20.14 2.25
CA GLN A 393 59.70 21.59 2.27
C GLN A 393 60.26 22.21 3.55
N PHE A 394 59.98 21.62 4.71
CA PHE A 394 60.50 22.10 6.00
C PHE A 394 62.03 22.06 6.06
N THR A 395 62.63 20.97 5.57
CA THR A 395 64.09 20.80 5.55
C THR A 395 64.76 21.81 4.61
N ARG A 396 64.17 22.05 3.43
CA ARG A 396 64.63 23.07 2.48
C ARG A 396 64.56 24.49 3.06
N GLN A 397 63.44 24.84 3.70
CA GLN A 397 63.28 26.15 4.35
C GLN A 397 64.34 26.37 5.43
N ARG A 398 64.61 25.36 6.26
CA ARG A 398 65.63 25.42 7.32
C ARG A 398 67.04 25.62 6.75
N GLN A 399 67.39 24.91 5.67
CA GLN A 399 68.70 25.05 5.02
C GLN A 399 68.87 26.41 4.36
N GLN A 400 67.83 26.93 3.69
CA GLN A 400 67.85 28.27 3.10
C GLN A 400 68.03 29.36 4.17
N GLN A 401 67.36 29.22 5.33
CA GLN A 401 67.48 30.15 6.44
C GLN A 401 68.90 30.14 7.04
N GLN A 402 69.50 28.95 7.20
CA GLN A 402 70.89 28.83 7.66
C GLN A 402 71.89 29.40 6.66
N ALA A 403 71.70 29.15 5.36
CA ALA A 403 72.55 29.70 4.31
C ALA A 403 72.48 31.24 4.25
N ALA A 404 71.27 31.81 4.40
CA ALA A 404 71.06 33.25 4.47
C ALA A 404 71.74 33.88 5.69
N MET A 405 71.58 33.30 6.88
CA MET A 405 72.26 33.79 8.10
C MET A 405 73.79 33.70 8.00
N ALA A 406 74.32 32.64 7.37
CA ALA A 406 75.76 32.49 7.14
C ALA A 406 76.30 33.53 6.13
N ALA A 407 75.51 33.91 5.13
CA ALA A 407 75.86 34.98 4.19
C ALA A 407 75.80 36.37 4.87
N GLU A 408 74.79 36.63 5.70
CA GLU A 408 74.64 37.87 6.49
C GLU A 408 75.79 38.09 7.49
N ALA A 409 76.33 37.00 8.07
CA ALA A 409 77.47 37.06 8.99
C ALA A 409 78.76 37.55 8.32
N ARG A 410 78.90 37.36 7.00
CA ARG A 410 80.10 37.76 6.22
C ARG A 410 80.09 39.23 5.78
N MET A 411 78.96 39.93 5.94
CA MET A 411 78.80 41.34 5.50
C MET A 411 79.14 42.36 6.60
N ALA A 412 79.46 43.59 6.17
CA ALA A 412 79.76 44.73 7.05
C ALA A 412 78.52 45.14 7.90
N PRO A 413 78.70 45.75 9.10
CA PRO A 413 77.63 45.93 10.09
C PRO A 413 76.39 46.69 9.58
N ALA A 414 76.60 47.77 8.82
CA ALA A 414 75.50 48.57 8.25
C ALA A 414 74.75 47.85 7.11
N GLN A 415 75.45 47.02 6.34
CA GLN A 415 74.86 46.20 5.27
C GLN A 415 74.11 44.99 5.83
N ARG A 416 74.53 44.48 7.00
CA ARG A 416 73.87 43.41 7.73
C ARG A 416 72.48 43.80 8.22
N GLU A 417 72.30 45.01 8.74
CA GLU A 417 70.99 45.50 9.20
C GLU A 417 70.00 45.69 8.03
N ALA A 418 70.47 46.18 6.88
CA ALA A 418 69.66 46.29 5.68
C ALA A 418 69.26 44.89 5.14
N ALA A 419 70.22 43.96 5.03
CA ALA A 419 69.96 42.59 4.59
C ALA A 419 69.00 41.84 5.53
N ALA A 420 69.11 42.05 6.85
CA ALA A 420 68.21 41.43 7.83
C ALA A 420 66.77 41.95 7.71
N ARG A 421 66.58 43.25 7.40
CA ARG A 421 65.24 43.83 7.14
C ARG A 421 64.64 43.30 5.84
N ASP A 422 65.45 43.21 4.78
CA ASP A 422 65.01 42.64 3.49
C ASP A 422 64.67 41.16 3.61
N ARG A 423 65.45 40.37 4.38
CA ARG A 423 65.11 38.96 4.70
C ARG A 423 63.78 38.88 5.43
N MET A 424 63.57 39.66 6.49
CA MET A 424 62.30 39.65 7.22
C MET A 424 61.11 40.00 6.31
N ARG A 425 61.29 40.93 5.37
CA ARG A 425 60.27 41.26 4.37
C ARG A 425 60.00 40.08 3.42
N GLN A 426 61.04 39.47 2.86
CA GLN A 426 60.93 38.31 1.96
C GLN A 426 60.34 37.08 2.66
N GLU A 427 60.73 36.80 3.91
CA GLU A 427 60.16 35.70 4.70
C GLU A 427 58.65 35.92 4.95
N ASN A 428 58.23 37.16 5.21
CA ASN A 428 56.81 37.47 5.43
C ASN A 428 56.01 37.37 4.13
N GLU A 429 56.57 37.80 3.00
CA GLU A 429 55.98 37.63 1.67
C GLU A 429 55.88 36.15 1.27
N GLN A 430 56.92 35.34 1.54
CA GLN A 430 56.92 33.89 1.32
C GLN A 430 55.89 33.18 2.19
N ARG A 431 55.77 33.52 3.48
CA ARG A 431 54.73 32.95 4.35
C ARG A 431 53.32 33.23 3.84
N MET A 432 53.07 34.44 3.33
CA MET A 432 51.79 34.80 2.74
C MET A 432 51.52 34.06 1.42
N GLN A 433 52.55 33.83 0.60
CA GLN A 433 52.44 33.01 -0.62
C GLN A 433 52.19 31.54 -0.27
N ASP A 434 52.96 30.95 0.64
CA ASP A 434 52.78 29.58 1.13
C ASP A 434 51.38 29.36 1.71
N MET A 435 50.84 30.34 2.44
CA MET A 435 49.47 30.27 2.97
C MET A 435 48.45 30.25 1.84
N ARG A 436 48.61 31.10 0.83
CA ARG A 436 47.72 31.15 -0.35
C ARG A 436 47.80 29.87 -1.17
N ASP A 437 49.00 29.33 -1.37
CA ASP A 437 49.22 28.09 -2.11
C ASP A 437 48.65 26.89 -1.37
N LYS A 438 48.83 26.81 -0.05
CA LYS A 438 48.18 25.79 0.79
C LYS A 438 46.66 25.85 0.70
N LEU A 439 46.08 27.04 0.78
CA LEU A 439 44.62 27.23 0.62
C LEU A 439 44.16 26.79 -0.77
N ARG A 440 44.90 27.16 -1.83
CA ARG A 440 44.60 26.77 -3.20
C ARG A 440 44.68 25.26 -3.41
N THR A 441 45.72 24.61 -2.91
CA THR A 441 45.89 23.15 -3.00
C THR A 441 44.82 22.43 -2.18
N GLN A 442 44.49 22.91 -0.97
CA GLN A 442 43.40 22.34 -0.18
C GLN A 442 42.05 22.48 -0.90
N GLN A 443 41.78 23.62 -1.53
CA GLN A 443 40.57 23.83 -2.31
C GLN A 443 40.53 22.91 -3.54
N GLN A 444 41.62 22.81 -4.30
CA GLN A 444 41.74 21.89 -5.43
C GLN A 444 41.52 20.43 -5.01
N ARG A 445 42.05 20.01 -3.85
CA ARG A 445 41.84 18.66 -3.32
C ARG A 445 40.40 18.41 -2.88
N ARG A 446 39.75 19.40 -2.27
CA ARG A 446 38.33 19.30 -1.93
C ARG A 446 37.48 19.19 -3.18
N ASP A 447 37.76 20.02 -4.19
CA ASP A 447 37.07 19.98 -5.48
C ASP A 447 37.33 18.65 -6.21
N GLN A 448 38.56 18.14 -6.17
CA GLN A 448 38.91 16.84 -6.74
C GLN A 448 38.20 15.70 -6.02
N ARG A 449 38.24 15.66 -4.68
CA ARG A 449 37.55 14.63 -3.88
C ARG A 449 36.04 14.67 -4.13
N MET A 450 35.46 15.87 -4.29
CA MET A 450 34.06 16.02 -4.66
C MET A 450 33.78 15.45 -6.07
N LEU A 451 34.64 15.72 -7.06
CA LEU A 451 34.48 15.18 -8.42
C LEU A 451 34.64 13.66 -8.46
N GLU A 452 35.61 13.11 -7.74
CA GLU A 452 35.81 11.66 -7.58
C GLU A 452 34.61 11.03 -6.86
N ALA A 453 34.04 11.70 -5.86
CA ALA A 453 32.85 11.24 -5.14
C ALA A 453 31.63 11.14 -6.06
N LEU A 454 31.45 12.10 -6.98
CA LEU A 454 30.36 12.07 -7.97
C LEU A 454 30.50 10.92 -8.97
N GLN A 455 31.73 10.49 -9.25
CA GLN A 455 32.05 9.40 -10.17
C GLN A 455 32.19 8.04 -9.48
N SER A 456 32.00 7.98 -8.16
CA SER A 456 32.17 6.76 -7.40
C SER A 456 31.16 5.68 -7.83
N PRO A 457 31.39 4.41 -7.47
CA PRO A 457 30.39 3.35 -7.63
C PRO A 457 29.04 3.78 -7.05
N LYS A 458 27.97 3.43 -7.76
CA LYS A 458 26.61 3.76 -7.35
C LYS A 458 26.08 2.63 -6.47
N TRP A 459 25.35 3.01 -5.44
CA TRP A 459 24.69 2.11 -4.53
C TRP A 459 23.20 2.02 -4.81
N ASP A 460 22.69 0.88 -4.41
CA ASP A 460 21.30 0.51 -4.47
C ASP A 460 20.51 1.21 -3.35
N GLY A 461 19.26 1.61 -3.63
CA GLY A 461 18.42 2.40 -2.72
C GLY A 461 18.19 1.74 -1.36
N LYS A 462 18.21 0.40 -1.29
CA LYS A 462 18.10 -0.33 -0.01
C LYS A 462 19.32 -0.15 0.88
N LEU A 463 20.51 -0.31 0.30
CA LEU A 463 21.76 -0.16 1.05
C LEU A 463 21.91 1.29 1.51
N VAL A 464 21.59 2.26 0.66
CA VAL A 464 21.53 3.68 1.02
C VAL A 464 20.55 3.90 2.19
N ALA A 465 19.36 3.31 2.14
CA ALA A 465 18.38 3.44 3.22
C ALA A 465 18.85 2.84 4.55
N GLU A 466 19.54 1.70 4.54
CA GLU A 466 20.11 1.08 5.75
C GLU A 466 21.17 1.97 6.41
N HIS A 467 22.07 2.57 5.62
CA HIS A 467 23.05 3.51 6.13
C HIS A 467 22.41 4.82 6.61
N CYS A 468 21.48 5.39 5.85
CA CYS A 468 20.70 6.56 6.27
C CYS A 468 19.91 6.28 7.56
N PHE A 469 19.39 5.06 7.73
CA PHE A 469 18.70 4.66 8.95
C PHE A 469 19.63 4.60 10.16
N ARG A 470 20.82 4.00 9.99
CA ARG A 470 21.87 3.97 11.03
C ARG A 470 22.28 5.40 11.43
N TRP A 471 22.45 6.27 10.45
CA TRP A 471 22.78 7.67 10.67
C TRP A 471 21.67 8.44 11.42
N LEU A 472 20.40 8.22 11.05
CA LEU A 472 19.25 8.81 11.75
C LEU A 472 19.13 8.33 13.21
N LYS A 473 19.47 7.06 13.48
CA LYS A 473 19.56 6.53 14.86
C LYS A 473 20.68 7.22 15.64
N GLY A 474 21.86 7.37 15.04
CA GLY A 474 23.00 8.06 15.66
C GLY A 474 22.74 9.53 16.03
N ARG A 475 21.78 10.19 15.37
CA ARG A 475 21.33 11.57 15.70
C ARG A 475 20.15 11.64 16.68
N ASN A 476 19.74 10.51 17.29
CA ASN A 476 18.57 10.41 18.16
C ASN A 476 17.27 10.91 17.50
N CYS A 477 17.14 10.85 16.17
CA CYS A 477 15.91 11.26 15.49
C CYS A 477 14.78 10.24 15.70
N TRP A 478 15.13 8.96 15.84
CA TRP A 478 14.20 7.84 16.05
C TRP A 478 14.67 6.94 17.19
N ASP A 479 13.73 6.21 17.80
CA ASP A 479 14.03 5.24 18.86
C ASP A 479 14.78 4.02 18.31
N GLU A 480 15.72 3.47 19.08
CA GLU A 480 16.61 2.37 18.66
C GLU A 480 15.83 1.10 18.28
N LYS A 481 14.65 0.91 18.88
CA LYS A 481 13.74 -0.22 18.66
C LYS A 481 12.89 -0.13 17.39
N SER A 482 12.85 1.04 16.73
CA SER A 482 12.00 1.23 15.55
C SER A 482 12.52 0.43 14.36
N THR A 483 11.61 -0.14 13.56
CA THR A 483 11.92 -0.78 12.28
C THR A 483 11.82 0.24 11.13
N ALA A 484 12.53 0.02 10.02
CA ALA A 484 12.42 0.89 8.83
C ALA A 484 10.98 1.05 8.31
N LYS A 485 10.17 -0.02 8.40
CA LYS A 485 8.73 0.00 8.05
C LYS A 485 7.90 0.89 8.97
N ASP A 486 8.19 0.87 10.27
CA ASP A 486 7.48 1.69 11.26
C ASP A 486 7.79 3.17 11.05
N VAL A 487 9.07 3.49 10.82
CA VAL A 487 9.50 4.87 10.51
C VAL A 487 8.88 5.38 9.22
N ALA A 488 8.81 4.57 8.16
CA ALA A 488 8.08 4.94 6.95
C ALA A 488 6.59 5.19 7.22
N GLY A 489 5.95 4.41 8.10
CA GLY A 489 4.59 4.66 8.57
C GLY A 489 4.43 6.00 9.29
N PHE A 490 5.37 6.36 10.17
CA PHE A 490 5.40 7.66 10.85
C PHE A 490 5.65 8.83 9.89
N LEU A 491 6.49 8.64 8.88
CA LEU A 491 6.74 9.64 7.85
C LEU A 491 5.48 9.90 7.03
N LEU A 492 4.77 8.84 6.63
CA LEU A 492 3.48 8.97 5.92
C LEU A 492 2.42 9.64 6.80
N HIS A 493 2.37 9.33 8.09
CA HIS A 493 1.49 10.01 9.05
C HIS A 493 1.79 11.51 9.10
N LYS A 494 3.08 11.89 9.17
CA LYS A 494 3.51 13.29 9.15
C LYS A 494 3.17 13.97 7.82
N MET A 495 3.30 13.30 6.67
CA MET A 495 2.93 13.86 5.36
C MET A 495 1.44 14.22 5.27
N VAL A 496 0.56 13.47 5.95
CA VAL A 496 -0.88 13.78 5.99
C VAL A 496 -1.15 15.04 6.81
N LEU A 497 -0.44 15.23 7.93
CA LEU A 497 -0.65 16.37 8.83
C LEU A 497 0.06 17.65 8.38
N ASP A 498 1.18 17.53 7.68
CA ASP A 498 2.05 18.64 7.31
C ASP A 498 2.30 18.68 5.79
N GLY A 499 1.64 19.65 5.14
CA GLY A 499 1.74 19.87 3.70
C GLY A 499 3.10 20.43 3.25
N GLU A 500 3.78 21.21 4.08
CA GLU A 500 5.10 21.78 3.75
C GLU A 500 6.15 20.68 3.78
N PHE A 501 6.16 19.87 4.84
CA PHE A 501 7.02 18.69 4.94
C PHE A 501 6.81 17.71 3.78
N SER A 502 5.55 17.46 3.41
CA SER A 502 5.24 16.58 2.28
C SER A 502 5.81 17.12 0.95
N SER A 503 5.73 18.44 0.73
CA SER A 503 6.22 19.08 -0.48
C SER A 503 7.74 19.11 -0.54
N GLU A 504 8.40 19.35 0.59
CA GLU A 504 9.86 19.32 0.69
C GLU A 504 10.41 17.91 0.42
N LEU A 505 9.78 16.88 1.02
CA LEU A 505 10.15 15.50 0.83
C LEU A 505 9.94 15.04 -0.62
N CYS A 506 8.81 15.38 -1.22
CA CYS A 506 8.52 15.03 -2.61
C CYS A 506 9.43 15.78 -3.59
N ARG A 507 9.79 17.04 -3.31
CA ARG A 507 10.80 17.78 -4.08
C ARG A 507 12.17 17.09 -4.04
N MET A 508 12.54 16.51 -2.90
CA MET A 508 13.77 15.73 -2.79
C MET A 508 13.68 14.43 -3.60
N LEU A 509 12.56 13.71 -3.54
CA LEU A 509 12.32 12.50 -4.34
C LEU A 509 12.32 12.78 -5.84
N ASP A 510 11.73 13.89 -6.29
CA ASP A 510 11.70 14.27 -7.71
C ASP A 510 13.10 14.64 -8.22
N ARG A 511 13.88 15.39 -7.44
CA ARG A 511 15.27 15.67 -7.79
C ARG A 511 16.09 14.38 -7.86
N TRP A 512 15.87 13.48 -6.90
CA TRP A 512 16.54 12.19 -6.89
C TRP A 512 16.19 11.36 -8.13
N LYS A 513 14.90 11.25 -8.45
CA LYS A 513 14.45 10.61 -9.69
C LYS A 513 15.11 11.26 -10.91
N ALA A 514 15.13 12.59 -11.01
CA ALA A 514 15.69 13.31 -12.14
C ALA A 514 17.19 13.02 -12.36
N TRP A 515 18.02 13.04 -11.32
CA TRP A 515 19.45 12.71 -11.50
C TRP A 515 19.67 11.21 -11.76
N GLY A 516 18.79 10.35 -11.22
CA GLY A 516 18.80 8.91 -11.51
C GLY A 516 18.50 8.61 -12.99
N GLU A 517 17.62 9.38 -13.61
CA GLU A 517 17.26 9.27 -15.04
C GLU A 517 18.34 9.85 -15.96
N VAL A 518 18.86 11.04 -15.64
CA VAL A 518 19.90 11.74 -16.43
C VAL A 518 21.25 11.02 -16.41
N GLY A 519 21.44 10.05 -15.51
CA GLY A 519 22.60 9.15 -15.52
C GLY A 519 23.69 9.48 -14.50
N GLY A 520 23.44 10.42 -13.59
CA GLY A 520 24.38 10.78 -12.53
C GLY A 520 24.02 12.09 -11.83
N MET A 521 24.59 12.30 -10.65
CA MET A 521 24.37 13.45 -9.81
C MET A 521 25.25 14.64 -10.23
N LYS A 522 24.69 15.86 -10.26
CA LYS A 522 25.46 17.09 -10.55
C LYS A 522 26.00 17.74 -9.27
N LYS A 523 26.90 18.72 -9.42
CA LYS A 523 27.41 19.53 -8.30
C LYS A 523 26.29 20.25 -7.55
N ASP A 524 25.28 20.74 -8.27
CA ASP A 524 24.14 21.44 -7.65
C ASP A 524 23.28 20.49 -6.82
N ASP A 525 23.10 19.24 -7.28
CA ASP A 525 22.38 18.20 -6.54
C ASP A 525 23.13 17.79 -5.28
N TYR A 526 24.47 17.73 -5.34
CA TYR A 526 25.32 17.50 -4.18
C TYR A 526 25.14 18.58 -3.10
N LEU A 527 25.17 19.86 -3.47
CA LEU A 527 24.99 20.97 -2.53
C LEU A 527 23.60 20.91 -1.88
N PHE A 528 22.57 20.60 -2.67
CA PHE A 528 21.22 20.44 -2.16
C PHE A 528 21.08 19.28 -1.16
N LEU A 529 21.78 18.17 -1.39
CA LEU A 529 21.82 17.03 -0.47
C LEU A 529 22.57 17.37 0.82
N GLN A 530 23.65 18.15 0.71
CA GLN A 530 24.42 18.62 1.86
C GLN A 530 23.57 19.51 2.78
N GLU A 531 22.69 20.35 2.23
CA GLU A 531 21.76 21.19 2.99
C GLU A 531 20.62 20.37 3.61
N ASN A 532 20.09 19.37 2.90
CA ASN A 532 18.86 18.64 3.28
C ASN A 532 19.08 17.18 3.64
N GLN A 533 20.09 16.91 4.48
CA GLN A 533 20.51 15.55 4.86
C GLN A 533 19.39 14.73 5.51
N THR A 534 18.62 15.33 6.42
CA THR A 534 17.53 14.65 7.14
C THR A 534 16.38 14.28 6.21
N VAL A 535 16.02 15.17 5.29
CA VAL A 535 14.98 14.95 4.28
C VAL A 535 15.40 13.85 3.30
N PHE A 536 16.68 13.84 2.89
CA PHE A 536 17.25 12.77 2.06
C PHE A 536 17.17 11.40 2.75
N SER A 537 17.56 11.31 4.02
CA SER A 537 17.48 10.05 4.76
C SER A 537 16.05 9.53 4.89
N ASN A 538 15.07 10.42 5.11
CA ASN A 538 13.66 10.06 5.12
C ASN A 538 13.16 9.61 3.73
N ALA A 539 13.60 10.27 2.67
CA ALA A 539 13.30 9.89 1.29
C ALA A 539 13.86 8.50 0.95
N ALA A 540 15.08 8.18 1.41
CA ALA A 540 15.71 6.89 1.19
C ALA A 540 14.91 5.74 1.81
N LEU A 541 14.36 5.94 3.01
CA LEU A 541 13.47 4.96 3.66
C LEU A 541 12.20 4.68 2.85
N LEU A 542 11.58 5.73 2.27
CA LEU A 542 10.40 5.56 1.41
C LEU A 542 10.73 4.82 0.11
N VAL A 543 11.87 5.12 -0.51
CA VAL A 543 12.32 4.44 -1.74
C VAL A 543 12.61 2.96 -1.48
N ALA A 544 13.25 2.63 -0.35
CA ALA A 544 13.49 1.24 0.03
C ALA A 544 12.19 0.46 0.25
N LEU A 545 11.20 1.06 0.91
CA LEU A 545 9.89 0.45 1.10
C LEU A 545 9.16 0.21 -0.22
N ILE A 546 9.19 1.16 -1.16
CA ILE A 546 8.63 0.97 -2.51
C ILE A 546 9.36 -0.16 -3.24
N ARG A 547 10.69 -0.22 -3.14
CA ARG A 547 11.49 -1.25 -3.78
C ARG A 547 11.12 -2.65 -3.28
N ASP A 548 10.99 -2.85 -1.96
CA ASP A 548 10.68 -4.15 -1.37
C ASP A 548 9.34 -4.72 -1.90
N THR A 549 8.34 -3.87 -2.09
CA THR A 549 7.06 -4.28 -2.71
C THR A 549 7.14 -4.62 -4.19
N SER A 550 8.14 -4.09 -4.90
CA SER A 550 8.38 -4.38 -6.32
C SER A 550 9.08 -5.72 -6.56
N VAL A 551 9.77 -6.26 -5.55
CA VAL A 551 10.47 -7.55 -5.60
C VAL A 551 9.50 -8.68 -5.21
N ALA A 552 8.53 -8.39 -4.35
CA ALA A 552 7.44 -9.31 -4.06
C ALA A 552 6.60 -9.57 -5.33
N ALA A 553 6.27 -10.84 -5.59
CA ALA A 553 5.36 -11.25 -6.68
C ALA A 553 4.01 -10.49 -6.65
N GLU A 554 3.66 -9.94 -5.49
CA GLU A 554 2.49 -9.12 -5.16
C GLU A 554 2.35 -7.87 -6.06
N GLY A 555 3.46 -7.26 -6.51
CA GLY A 555 3.43 -6.09 -7.39
C GLY A 555 2.85 -6.40 -8.78
N THR A 556 3.13 -7.60 -9.32
CA THR A 556 2.55 -8.04 -10.60
C THR A 556 1.10 -8.50 -10.46
N VAL A 557 0.71 -9.03 -9.31
CA VAL A 557 -0.68 -9.45 -9.08
C VAL A 557 -1.63 -8.25 -9.07
N SER A 558 -1.24 -7.16 -8.41
CA SER A 558 -2.07 -5.95 -8.32
C SER A 558 -2.36 -5.37 -9.71
N MET A 559 -1.36 -5.38 -10.60
CA MET A 559 -1.48 -5.00 -12.01
C MET A 559 -2.48 -5.88 -12.76
N ASP A 560 -2.28 -7.18 -12.70
CA ASP A 560 -3.11 -8.14 -13.43
C ASP A 560 -4.56 -8.11 -12.92
N LEU A 561 -4.76 -7.94 -11.60
CA LEU A 561 -6.06 -7.77 -10.97
C LEU A 561 -6.80 -6.54 -11.50
N GLN A 562 -6.16 -5.37 -11.49
CA GLN A 562 -6.77 -4.13 -11.97
C GLN A 562 -7.16 -4.20 -13.45
N GLU A 563 -6.29 -4.76 -14.28
CA GLU A 563 -6.58 -4.91 -15.71
C GLU A 563 -7.76 -5.85 -15.94
N CYS A 564 -7.84 -6.96 -15.19
CA CYS A 564 -8.99 -7.87 -15.22
C CYS A 564 -10.28 -7.19 -14.76
N LEU A 565 -10.26 -6.48 -13.64
CA LEU A 565 -11.43 -5.75 -13.12
C LEU A 565 -11.90 -4.63 -14.08
N ARG A 566 -10.97 -4.01 -14.82
CA ARG A 566 -11.31 -3.02 -15.86
C ARG A 566 -11.97 -3.68 -17.07
N MET A 567 -11.53 -4.87 -17.47
CA MET A 567 -12.09 -5.62 -18.59
C MET A 567 -13.48 -6.19 -18.28
N TRP A 568 -13.67 -6.76 -17.08
CA TRP A 568 -14.92 -7.39 -16.67
C TRP A 568 -15.55 -6.63 -15.50
N LYS A 569 -16.51 -5.76 -15.79
CA LYS A 569 -17.28 -5.07 -14.73
C LYS A 569 -18.28 -5.99 -14.04
N LYS A 570 -18.89 -6.90 -14.79
CA LYS A 570 -19.90 -7.85 -14.30
C LYS A 570 -19.47 -9.27 -14.64
N VAL A 571 -19.67 -10.17 -13.70
CA VAL A 571 -19.34 -11.59 -13.81
C VAL A 571 -20.52 -12.44 -13.37
N ARG A 572 -20.52 -13.69 -13.82
CA ARG A 572 -21.52 -14.70 -13.48
C ARG A 572 -20.95 -15.59 -12.40
N LEU A 573 -21.64 -15.69 -11.27
CA LEU A 573 -21.22 -16.52 -10.14
C LEU A 573 -22.17 -17.71 -9.99
N GLY A 574 -21.67 -18.95 -10.03
CA GLY A 574 -22.50 -20.14 -9.83
C GLY A 574 -21.76 -21.48 -9.88
#